data_AF-A0A970BJV8-F1
#
_entry.id   AF-A0A970BJV8-F1
#
_cell.length_a   1.000
_cell.length_b   1.000
_cell.length_c   1.000
_cell.angle_alpha   90.00
_cell.angle_beta   90.00
_cell.angle_gamma   90.00
#
_symmetry.space_group_name_H-M   'P 1'
#
loop_
_entity.id
_entity.type
_entity.pdbx_description
1 polymer ?
#
loop_
_entity_poly.entity_id
_entity_poly.type
_entity_poly.pdbx_seq_one_letter_code
_entity_poly.pdbx_strand_id
1 'polypeptide(L)'
;MSEYKKITANSGLISLGNTGARLSDPRATYVKILNALVEFRKQNKNWETKDQAEFGELLGELKIFEIKTDNKVSSDKDVRLKTGFISQLGFTTEERIITKAGKELLANSLNFKTNEFEISNESFNYLTQFLKYQQNDFEVFPLLSLIFSIIEFNNELPIDFVTYVWSG
;
A
#
# COMPACT_ATOMS: atom_id res chain seq x y z
N MET A 1 30.78 12.13 -24.80
CA MET A 1 30.50 12.91 -23.57
C MET A 1 29.29 13.77 -23.84
N SER A 2 28.10 13.30 -23.49
CA SER A 2 26.90 14.13 -23.50
C SER A 2 26.77 14.77 -22.12
N GLU A 3 27.09 16.06 -22.03
CA GLU A 3 26.78 16.88 -20.86
C GLU A 3 25.27 17.03 -20.75
N TYR A 4 24.63 16.14 -20.01
CA TYR A 4 23.26 16.36 -19.60
C TYR A 4 23.26 17.35 -18.42
N LYS A 5 22.57 18.48 -18.60
CA LYS A 5 22.31 19.44 -17.52
C LYS A 5 21.64 18.71 -16.36
N LYS A 6 22.18 18.90 -15.17
CA LYS A 6 21.65 18.38 -13.91
C LYS A 6 20.28 19.03 -13.65
N ILE A 7 19.21 18.30 -13.96
CA ILE A 7 17.85 18.69 -13.59
C ILE A 7 17.71 18.38 -12.10
N THR A 8 17.62 19.40 -11.26
CA THR A 8 17.24 19.23 -9.85
C THR A 8 15.76 18.91 -9.79
N ALA A 9 15.43 17.62 -9.82
CA ALA A 9 14.07 17.13 -9.72
C ALA A 9 13.64 17.04 -8.25
N ASN A 10 12.80 18.00 -7.83
CA ASN A 10 11.86 17.82 -6.73
C ASN A 10 10.59 17.06 -7.21
N SER A 11 10.65 16.36 -8.34
CA SER A 11 9.50 15.68 -8.94
C SER A 11 9.58 14.18 -8.72
N GLY A 12 9.27 13.73 -7.49
CA GLY A 12 8.98 12.33 -7.20
C GLY A 12 7.68 11.93 -7.91
N LEU A 13 7.79 11.49 -9.16
CA LEU A 13 6.65 11.28 -10.06
C LEU A 13 6.01 9.90 -9.95
N ILE A 14 6.67 8.94 -9.31
CA ILE A 14 6.17 7.56 -9.16
C ILE A 14 6.66 6.99 -7.82
N SER A 15 5.73 6.68 -6.92
CA SER A 15 5.97 6.13 -5.57
C SER A 15 4.99 5.00 -5.29
N LEU A 16 5.48 3.88 -4.77
CA LEU A 16 4.65 2.82 -4.22
C LEU A 16 4.43 3.05 -2.73
N GLY A 17 3.35 3.74 -2.42
CA GLY A 17 2.81 3.90 -1.07
C GLY A 17 3.29 5.13 -0.32
N ASN A 18 2.70 5.32 0.86
CA ASN A 18 3.04 6.42 1.74
C ASN A 18 4.18 6.02 2.68
N THR A 19 5.01 6.98 3.08
CA THR A 19 6.09 6.76 4.08
C THR A 19 5.57 6.52 5.50
N GLY A 20 4.25 6.38 5.67
CA GLY A 20 3.56 6.31 6.95
C GLY A 20 3.74 4.99 7.70
N ALA A 21 4.06 3.89 7.01
CA ALA A 21 4.34 2.59 7.62
C ALA A 21 5.53 1.90 6.94
N ARG A 22 6.69 1.88 7.60
CA ARG A 22 7.83 1.04 7.20
C ARG A 22 7.62 -0.36 7.78
N LEU A 23 7.24 -1.30 6.93
CA LEU A 23 6.90 -2.67 7.32
C LEU A 23 7.98 -3.64 6.86
N SER A 24 8.41 -4.54 7.76
CA SER A 24 9.33 -5.64 7.42
C SER A 24 8.66 -6.71 6.54
N ASP A 25 7.39 -6.99 6.81
CA ASP A 25 6.54 -7.83 5.96
C ASP A 25 5.17 -7.15 5.71
N PRO A 26 5.07 -6.34 4.63
CA PRO A 26 3.84 -5.65 4.27
C PRO A 26 2.67 -6.61 4.01
N ARG A 27 2.91 -7.77 3.38
CA ARG A 27 1.86 -8.70 2.95
C ARG A 27 1.11 -9.29 4.14
N ALA A 28 1.87 -9.84 5.09
CA ALA A 28 1.29 -10.40 6.31
C ALA A 28 0.60 -9.31 7.15
N THR A 29 1.17 -8.11 7.17
CA THR A 29 0.61 -6.98 7.95
C THR A 29 -0.70 -6.47 7.37
N TYR A 30 -0.83 -6.35 6.05
CA TYR A 30 -2.08 -5.92 5.41
C TYR A 30 -3.22 -6.93 5.64
N VAL A 31 -2.94 -8.23 5.60
CA VAL A 31 -3.92 -9.26 5.96
C VAL A 31 -4.40 -9.09 7.41
N LYS A 32 -3.49 -8.83 8.35
CA LYS A 32 -3.86 -8.57 9.76
C LYS A 32 -4.75 -7.32 9.90
N ILE A 33 -4.41 -6.24 9.19
CA ILE A 33 -5.21 -5.00 9.21
C ILE A 33 -6.60 -5.23 8.59
N LEU A 34 -6.68 -5.97 7.48
CA LEU A 34 -7.96 -6.32 6.87
C LEU A 34 -8.83 -7.17 7.80
N ASN A 35 -8.25 -8.15 8.49
CA ASN A 35 -8.97 -8.92 9.52
C ASN A 35 -9.44 -8.02 10.68
N ALA A 36 -8.59 -7.13 11.16
CA ALA A 36 -8.98 -6.15 12.19
C ALA A 36 -10.13 -5.26 11.72
N LEU A 37 -10.12 -4.81 10.45
CA LEU A 37 -11.20 -4.04 9.84
C LEU A 37 -12.50 -4.84 9.75
N VAL A 38 -12.46 -6.13 9.40
CA VAL A 38 -13.66 -7.00 9.41
C VAL A 38 -14.31 -6.98 10.79
N GLU A 39 -13.51 -7.19 11.84
CA GLU A 39 -14.02 -7.26 13.21
C GLU A 39 -14.53 -5.90 13.69
N PHE A 40 -13.77 -4.82 13.44
CA PHE A 40 -14.16 -3.45 13.80
C PHE A 40 -15.50 -3.05 13.15
N ARG A 41 -15.67 -3.37 11.86
CA ARG A 41 -16.86 -3.02 11.08
C ARG A 41 -18.14 -3.75 11.51
N LYS A 42 -18.05 -4.81 12.32
CA LYS A 42 -19.24 -5.44 12.92
C LYS A 42 -19.94 -4.52 13.92
N GLN A 43 -19.19 -3.65 14.59
CA GLN A 43 -19.68 -2.78 15.66
C GLN A 43 -19.71 -1.30 15.23
N ASN A 44 -18.83 -0.91 14.30
CA ASN A 44 -18.69 0.47 13.85
C ASN A 44 -19.06 0.66 12.36
N LYS A 45 -20.06 1.51 12.09
CA LYS A 45 -20.57 1.78 10.74
C LYS A 45 -19.93 2.99 10.05
N ASN A 46 -19.26 3.86 10.79
CA ASN A 46 -18.76 5.15 10.29
C ASN A 46 -17.23 5.14 10.18
N TRP A 47 -16.64 6.19 9.61
CA TRP A 47 -15.17 6.33 9.55
C TRP A 47 -14.74 7.74 9.93
N GLU A 48 -15.33 8.27 11.01
CA GLU A 48 -15.02 9.58 11.55
C GLU A 48 -13.76 9.55 12.42
N THR A 49 -13.27 10.73 12.82
CA THR A 49 -12.06 10.85 13.67
C THR A 49 -12.11 10.00 14.94
N LYS A 50 -13.29 9.87 15.57
CA LYS A 50 -13.48 9.00 16.75
C LYS A 50 -13.30 7.52 16.40
N ASP A 51 -13.93 7.08 15.32
CA ASP A 51 -13.86 5.68 14.85
C ASP A 51 -12.43 5.31 14.44
N GLN A 52 -11.68 6.25 13.85
CA GLN A 52 -10.29 6.06 13.47
C GLN A 52 -9.37 5.94 14.69
N ALA A 53 -9.63 6.70 15.75
CA ALA A 53 -8.91 6.58 17.02
C ALA A 53 -9.19 5.23 17.69
N GLU A 54 -10.45 4.80 17.77
CA GLU A 54 -10.86 3.48 18.29
C GLU A 54 -10.24 2.34 17.47
N PHE A 55 -10.20 2.48 16.14
CA PHE A 55 -9.50 1.51 15.30
C PHE A 55 -7.99 1.49 15.57
N GLY A 56 -7.39 2.65 15.87
CA GLY A 56 -6.00 2.75 16.30
C GLY A 56 -5.73 1.98 17.59
N GLU A 57 -6.62 2.09 18.57
CA GLU A 57 -6.54 1.32 19.81
C GLU A 57 -6.58 -0.18 19.51
N LEU A 58 -7.53 -0.63 18.68
CA LEU A 58 -7.62 -2.04 18.25
C LEU A 58 -6.33 -2.52 17.55
N LEU A 59 -5.75 -1.71 16.66
CA LEU A 59 -4.48 -2.04 16.00
C LEU A 59 -3.32 -2.18 17.01
N GLY A 60 -3.33 -1.38 18.07
CA GLY A 60 -2.40 -1.47 19.20
C GLY A 60 -2.61 -2.72 20.04
N GLU A 61 -3.84 -3.03 20.41
CA GLU A 61 -4.21 -4.23 21.17
C GLU A 61 -3.82 -5.52 20.43
N LEU A 62 -4.05 -5.56 19.12
CA LEU A 62 -3.67 -6.68 18.25
C LEU A 62 -2.16 -6.72 17.94
N LYS A 63 -1.37 -5.77 18.45
CA LYS A 63 0.07 -5.63 18.21
C LYS A 63 0.42 -5.59 16.73
N ILE A 64 -0.45 -4.99 15.92
CA ILE A 64 -0.23 -4.77 14.49
C ILE A 64 0.63 -3.53 14.29
N PHE A 65 0.33 -2.47 15.04
CA PHE A 65 1.11 -1.24 15.06
C PHE A 65 1.21 -0.66 16.47
N GLU A 66 2.34 -0.06 16.78
CA GLU A 66 2.42 0.92 17.85
C GLU A 66 1.82 2.23 17.34
N ILE A 67 0.56 2.49 17.67
CA ILE A 67 -0.12 3.74 17.34
C ILE A 67 0.37 4.83 18.30
N LYS A 68 0.93 5.91 17.74
CA LYS A 68 1.41 7.03 18.54
C LYS A 68 0.22 7.88 19.01
N THR A 69 0.23 8.20 20.30
CA THR A 69 -0.75 9.06 20.98
C THR A 69 -0.03 10.23 21.66
N ASP A 70 0.93 10.85 20.95
CA ASP A 70 1.68 11.99 21.47
C ASP A 70 1.14 13.33 20.93
N ASN A 71 1.58 14.44 21.52
CA ASN A 71 1.15 15.78 21.09
C ASN A 71 1.60 16.16 19.66
N LYS A 72 2.44 15.35 19.00
CA LYS A 72 2.94 15.62 17.65
C LYS A 72 2.09 14.95 16.57
N VAL A 73 1.57 13.75 16.83
CA VAL A 73 0.70 13.02 15.91
C VAL A 73 -0.45 12.39 16.70
N SER A 74 -1.68 12.83 16.38
CA SER A 74 -2.89 12.23 16.93
C SER A 74 -3.12 10.83 16.37
N SER A 75 -3.76 9.96 17.14
CA SER A 75 -3.99 8.55 16.77
C SER A 75 -4.72 8.38 15.45
N ASP A 76 -5.74 9.21 15.19
CA ASP A 76 -6.49 9.21 13.93
C ASP A 76 -5.59 9.48 12.71
N LYS A 77 -4.63 10.41 12.84
CA LYS A 77 -3.68 10.73 11.77
C LYS A 77 -2.69 9.60 11.55
N ASP A 78 -2.16 9.01 12.62
CA ASP A 78 -1.24 7.86 12.53
C ASP A 78 -1.93 6.65 11.88
N VAL A 79 -3.18 6.39 12.25
CA VAL A 79 -4.01 5.32 11.66
C VAL A 79 -4.28 5.58 10.18
N ARG A 80 -4.66 6.80 9.79
CA ARG A 80 -4.87 7.17 8.38
C ARG A 80 -3.61 6.92 7.55
N LEU A 81 -2.45 7.32 8.06
CA LEU A 81 -1.17 7.10 7.40
C LEU A 81 -0.89 5.61 7.25
N LYS A 82 -0.94 4.85 8.35
CA LYS A 82 -0.59 3.42 8.38
C LYS A 82 -1.53 2.51 7.60
N THR A 83 -2.79 2.91 7.44
CA THR A 83 -3.80 2.15 6.70
C THR A 83 -4.03 2.70 5.28
N GLY A 84 -3.47 3.86 4.95
CA GLY A 84 -3.72 4.57 3.69
C GLY A 84 -3.41 3.73 2.47
N PHE A 85 -2.29 3.01 2.49
CA PHE A 85 -1.85 2.23 1.33
C PHE A 85 -2.78 1.06 1.00
N ILE A 86 -3.48 0.50 1.99
CA ILE A 86 -4.46 -0.58 1.76
C ILE A 86 -5.66 -0.07 0.95
N SER A 87 -6.06 1.17 1.19
CA SER A 87 -7.10 1.83 0.39
C SER A 87 -6.60 2.23 -0.99
N GLN A 88 -5.37 2.75 -1.07
CA GLN A 88 -4.73 3.09 -2.35
C GLN A 88 -4.55 1.88 -3.27
N LEU A 89 -4.22 0.71 -2.72
CA LEU A 89 -4.18 -0.55 -3.46
C LEU A 89 -5.56 -1.13 -3.79
N GLY A 90 -6.66 -0.49 -3.37
CA GLY A 90 -8.01 -0.94 -3.70
C GLY A 90 -8.54 -2.12 -2.88
N PHE A 91 -7.84 -2.55 -1.82
CA PHE A 91 -8.34 -3.58 -0.91
C PHE A 91 -9.44 -3.06 0.02
N THR A 92 -9.48 -1.75 0.24
CA THR A 92 -10.54 -1.06 0.98
C THR A 92 -10.95 0.22 0.26
N THR A 93 -12.16 0.71 0.54
CA THR A 93 -12.59 2.07 0.16
C THR A 93 -11.84 3.12 1.02
N GLU A 94 -12.00 4.39 0.67
CA GLU A 94 -11.45 5.50 1.48
C GLU A 94 -11.97 5.48 2.92
N GLU A 95 -13.23 5.07 3.10
CA GLU A 95 -13.87 4.84 4.39
C GLU A 95 -13.47 3.50 5.03
N ARG A 96 -12.42 2.80 4.55
CA ARG A 96 -11.98 1.50 5.09
C ARG A 96 -13.07 0.43 5.13
N ILE A 97 -13.94 0.41 4.13
CA ILE A 97 -14.86 -0.71 3.88
C ILE A 97 -14.15 -1.70 2.96
N ILE A 98 -14.13 -2.98 3.31
CA ILE A 98 -13.41 -4.00 2.54
C ILE A 98 -14.08 -4.24 1.18
N THR A 99 -13.29 -4.11 0.11
CA THR A 99 -13.75 -4.31 -1.27
C THR A 99 -13.80 -5.80 -1.62
N LYS A 100 -14.27 -6.12 -2.84
CA LYS A 100 -14.20 -7.49 -3.37
C LYS A 100 -12.76 -8.02 -3.38
N ALA A 101 -11.80 -7.20 -3.85
CA ALA A 101 -10.39 -7.57 -3.87
C ALA A 101 -9.82 -7.82 -2.47
N GLY A 102 -10.24 -7.03 -1.47
CA GLY A 102 -9.85 -7.24 -0.07
C GLY A 102 -10.39 -8.55 0.50
N LYS A 103 -11.64 -8.91 0.19
CA LYS A 103 -12.23 -10.20 0.59
C LYS A 103 -11.53 -11.38 -0.08
N GLU A 104 -11.20 -11.27 -1.36
CA GLU A 104 -10.44 -12.29 -2.09
C GLU A 104 -9.04 -12.46 -1.50
N LEU A 105 -8.36 -11.37 -1.14
CA LEU A 105 -7.06 -11.42 -0.47
C LEU A 105 -7.15 -12.15 0.87
N LEU A 106 -8.16 -11.84 1.70
CA LEU A 106 -8.39 -12.55 2.96
C LEU A 106 -8.63 -14.05 2.72
N ALA A 107 -9.50 -14.41 1.78
CA ALA A 107 -9.78 -15.82 1.47
C ALA A 107 -8.52 -16.57 0.97
N ASN A 108 -7.73 -15.93 0.11
CA ASN A 108 -6.49 -16.50 -0.43
C ASN A 108 -5.38 -16.58 0.61
N SER A 109 -5.33 -15.67 1.59
CA SER A 109 -4.35 -15.75 2.68
C SER A 109 -4.55 -16.97 3.60
N LEU A 110 -5.74 -17.58 3.58
CA LEU A 110 -6.05 -18.80 4.33
C LEU A 110 -5.69 -20.08 3.57
N ASN A 111 -5.38 -20.00 2.27
CA ASN A 111 -5.11 -21.17 1.45
C ASN A 111 -3.84 -21.00 0.60
N PHE A 112 -2.91 -21.95 0.68
CA PHE A 112 -1.66 -21.92 -0.10
C PHE A 112 -1.83 -22.39 -1.55
N LYS A 113 -3.01 -22.15 -2.15
CA LYS A 113 -3.28 -22.58 -3.52
C LYS A 113 -2.52 -21.70 -4.52
N THR A 114 -2.06 -22.33 -5.58
CA THR A 114 -1.47 -21.68 -6.75
C THR A 114 -2.44 -21.62 -7.91
N ASN A 115 -2.20 -20.71 -8.85
CA ASN A 115 -2.94 -20.58 -10.10
C ASN A 115 -2.20 -21.29 -11.27
N GLU A 116 -2.75 -21.16 -12.48
CA GLU A 116 -2.18 -21.68 -13.73
C GLU A 116 -0.78 -21.14 -14.08
N PHE A 117 -0.35 -20.04 -13.46
CA PHE A 117 0.99 -19.46 -13.60
C PHE A 117 1.96 -19.94 -12.52
N GLU A 118 1.56 -20.91 -11.70
CA GLU A 118 2.33 -21.42 -10.55
C GLU A 118 2.62 -20.35 -9.48
N ILE A 119 1.84 -19.26 -9.45
CA ILE A 119 1.94 -18.19 -8.45
C ILE A 119 0.88 -18.44 -7.37
N SER A 120 1.20 -18.18 -6.10
CA SER A 120 0.20 -18.26 -5.03
C SER A 120 -0.95 -17.28 -5.30
N ASN A 121 -2.19 -17.70 -5.07
CA ASN A 121 -3.36 -16.86 -5.31
C ASN A 121 -3.31 -15.54 -4.51
N GLU A 122 -2.70 -15.57 -3.32
CA GLU A 122 -2.43 -14.36 -2.53
C GLU A 122 -1.48 -13.40 -3.27
N SER A 123 -0.35 -13.90 -3.75
CA SER A 123 0.64 -13.08 -4.48
C SER A 123 0.08 -12.56 -5.79
N PHE A 124 -0.73 -13.37 -6.48
CA PHE A 124 -1.40 -12.96 -7.71
C PHE A 124 -2.45 -11.86 -7.47
N ASN A 125 -3.15 -11.91 -6.33
CA ASN A 125 -4.06 -10.83 -5.92
C ASN A 125 -3.31 -9.51 -5.72
N TYR A 126 -2.18 -9.53 -5.01
CA TYR A 126 -1.32 -8.36 -4.86
C TYR A 126 -0.85 -7.82 -6.21
N LEU A 127 -0.31 -8.69 -7.07
CA LEU A 127 0.14 -8.33 -8.42
C LEU A 127 -0.98 -7.61 -9.19
N THR A 128 -2.19 -8.18 -9.19
CA THR A 128 -3.34 -7.60 -9.89
C THR A 128 -3.70 -6.21 -9.35
N GLN A 129 -3.61 -5.97 -8.04
CA GLN A 129 -3.86 -4.64 -7.48
C GLN A 129 -2.73 -3.65 -7.80
N PHE A 130 -1.47 -4.07 -7.76
CA PHE A 130 -0.34 -3.21 -8.14
C PHE A 130 -0.40 -2.79 -9.62
N LEU A 131 -0.88 -3.65 -10.50
CA LEU A 131 -1.11 -3.31 -11.91
C LEU A 131 -2.24 -2.30 -12.11
N LYS A 132 -3.19 -2.21 -11.17
CA LYS A 132 -4.30 -1.24 -11.20
C LYS A 132 -3.99 0.04 -10.43
N TYR A 133 -2.93 0.05 -9.64
CA TYR A 133 -2.56 1.20 -8.82
C TYR A 133 -2.23 2.40 -9.72
N GLN A 134 -2.80 3.55 -9.38
CA GLN A 134 -2.60 4.82 -10.07
C GLN A 134 -2.22 5.89 -9.05
N GLN A 135 -1.49 6.90 -9.51
CA GLN A 135 -1.20 8.08 -8.72
C GLN A 135 -2.15 9.22 -9.08
N ASN A 136 -2.37 10.14 -8.14
CA ASN A 136 -3.17 11.33 -8.38
C ASN A 136 -2.44 12.26 -9.37
N ASP A 137 -3.20 13.08 -10.10
CA ASP A 137 -2.72 14.11 -11.04
C ASP A 137 -1.99 13.60 -12.30
N PHE A 138 -1.67 12.30 -12.38
CA PHE A 138 -1.08 11.68 -13.56
C PHE A 138 -1.48 10.21 -13.70
N GLU A 139 -2.03 9.83 -14.86
CA GLU A 139 -2.32 8.43 -15.16
C GLU A 139 -1.03 7.68 -15.52
N VAL A 140 -0.31 7.26 -14.48
CA VAL A 140 0.76 6.27 -14.61
C VAL A 140 0.46 5.10 -13.71
N PHE A 141 0.56 3.90 -14.29
CA PHE A 141 0.57 2.64 -13.57
C PHE A 141 2.00 2.35 -13.11
N PRO A 142 2.35 2.57 -11.83
CA PRO A 142 3.74 2.57 -11.38
C PRO A 142 4.47 1.27 -11.69
N LEU A 143 3.79 0.14 -11.52
CA LEU A 143 4.40 -1.16 -11.80
C LEU A 143 4.62 -1.38 -13.31
N LEU A 144 3.68 -0.95 -14.16
CA LEU A 144 3.85 -1.07 -15.62
C LEU A 144 4.94 -0.15 -16.14
N SER A 145 5.08 1.07 -15.59
CA SER A 145 6.16 1.97 -15.99
C SER A 145 7.54 1.42 -15.59
N LEU A 146 7.65 0.72 -14.45
CA LEU A 146 8.87 0.01 -14.09
C LEU A 146 9.17 -1.13 -15.05
N ILE A 147 8.18 -1.99 -15.34
CA ILE A 147 8.35 -3.11 -16.25
C ILE A 147 8.81 -2.60 -17.63
N PHE A 148 8.15 -1.55 -18.14
CA PHE A 148 8.56 -0.89 -19.37
C PHE A 148 10.01 -0.40 -19.31
N SER A 149 10.40 0.26 -18.21
CA SER A 149 11.76 0.76 -18.04
C SER A 149 12.79 -0.37 -17.97
N ILE A 150 12.50 -1.47 -17.27
CA ILE A 150 13.39 -2.63 -17.24
C ILE A 150 13.61 -3.20 -18.64
N ILE A 151 12.54 -3.29 -19.45
CA ILE A 151 12.62 -3.77 -20.83
C ILE A 151 13.44 -2.82 -21.70
N GLU A 152 13.11 -1.52 -21.68
CA GLU A 152 13.74 -0.50 -22.52
C GLU A 152 15.25 -0.35 -22.22
N PHE A 153 15.62 -0.46 -20.95
CA PHE A 153 17.01 -0.33 -20.51
C PHE A 153 17.73 -1.68 -20.35
N ASN A 154 17.20 -2.77 -20.90
CA ASN A 154 17.80 -4.12 -20.83
C ASN A 154 18.24 -4.53 -19.41
N ASN A 155 17.43 -4.19 -18.41
CA ASN A 155 17.70 -4.41 -16.99
C ASN A 155 18.92 -3.64 -16.42
N GLU A 156 19.47 -2.68 -17.15
CA GLU A 156 20.57 -1.80 -16.73
C GLU A 156 20.07 -0.46 -16.17
N LEU A 157 19.08 -0.51 -15.27
CA LEU A 157 18.56 0.70 -14.63
C LEU A 157 19.58 1.24 -13.61
N PRO A 158 20.11 2.47 -13.76
CA PRO A 158 21.02 3.05 -12.79
C PRO A 158 20.29 3.27 -11.46
N ILE A 159 21.02 3.23 -10.34
CA ILE A 159 20.46 3.52 -9.01
C ILE A 159 19.77 4.89 -8.97
N ASP A 160 20.26 5.84 -9.75
CA ASP A 160 19.69 7.17 -9.94
C ASP A 160 18.31 7.13 -10.61
N PHE A 161 18.02 6.18 -11.50
CA PHE A 161 16.68 6.00 -12.05
C PHE A 161 15.72 5.59 -10.93
N VAL A 162 16.12 4.58 -10.15
CA VAL A 162 15.32 4.16 -9.00
C VAL A 162 15.18 5.29 -8.01
N THR A 163 16.19 6.14 -7.82
CA THR A 163 16.21 7.21 -6.80
C THR A 163 15.51 8.50 -7.23
N TYR A 164 15.50 8.84 -8.52
CA TYR A 164 15.00 10.14 -9.00
C TYR A 164 13.78 10.04 -9.90
N VAL A 165 13.54 8.87 -10.49
CA VAL A 165 12.37 8.63 -11.34
C VAL A 165 11.35 7.75 -10.62
N TRP A 166 11.82 6.80 -9.80
CA TRP A 166 10.96 5.75 -9.23
C TRP A 166 10.92 5.67 -7.69
N SER A 167 11.69 6.46 -6.95
CA SER A 167 11.68 6.45 -5.47
C SER A 167 10.98 7.68 -4.93
N GLY A 168 10.16 7.45 -3.90
CA GLY A 168 9.70 8.49 -2.99
C GLY A 168 10.80 8.99 -2.06
#